data_AF-A0A1H8Y3S3-F1
#
_entry.id   AF-A0A1H8Y3S3-F1
#
_cell.length_a   1.000
_cell.length_b   1.000
_cell.length_c   1.000
_cell.angle_alpha   90.00
_cell.angle_beta   90.00
_cell.angle_gamma   90.00
#
_symmetry.space_group_name_H-M   'P 1'
#
loop_
_entity.id
_entity.type
_entity.pdbx_description
1 polymer ?
#
loop_
_entity_poly.entity_id
_entity_poly.type
_entity_poly.pdbx_seq_one_letter_code
_entity_poly.pdbx_strand_id
1 'polypeptide(L)'
;MRFGDFAPIKAMASFTLNSVSGKWVGESNLPVLVRCGALGENSPVADLCLTALHSVYVDGFLMQVGDLVNGTSIIFEAADGRDGLDFFNIELDGHDILDAQGAFCESLYRAETERCAPLLRFTGGRSQLRSRMRSAASLVIDRRQSIDIIRDKLEERGVGFARGSLTMKKLGQGVGRTLRKGGSQRPR
;
A
#
# COMPACT_ATOMS: atom_id res chain seq x y z
N MET A 1 -12.83 -21.21 4.14
CA MET A 1 -12.03 -20.47 3.15
C MET A 1 -11.54 -21.47 2.10
N ARG A 2 -11.96 -21.32 0.85
CA ARG A 2 -11.54 -22.19 -0.25
C ARG A 2 -10.53 -21.42 -1.09
N PHE A 3 -9.27 -21.83 -1.07
CA PHE A 3 -8.26 -21.24 -1.94
C PHE A 3 -8.17 -22.05 -3.24
N GLY A 4 -8.20 -21.37 -4.38
CA GLY A 4 -7.96 -21.99 -5.69
C GLY A 4 -9.19 -22.42 -6.49
N ASP A 5 -10.40 -22.10 -6.04
CA ASP A 5 -11.65 -22.33 -6.78
C ASP A 5 -12.13 -21.04 -7.47
N PHE A 6 -12.89 -21.19 -8.57
CA PHE A 6 -13.56 -20.07 -9.24
C PHE A 6 -14.94 -19.80 -8.63
N ALA A 7 -15.26 -18.54 -8.42
CA ALA A 7 -16.58 -18.08 -8.00
C ALA A 7 -17.19 -17.13 -9.04
N PRO A 8 -18.52 -17.17 -9.27
CA PRO A 8 -19.18 -16.25 -10.18
C PRO A 8 -19.15 -14.82 -9.62
N ILE A 9 -18.87 -13.86 -10.51
CA ILE A 9 -19.00 -12.44 -10.19
C ILE A 9 -20.49 -12.10 -10.12
N LYS A 10 -20.96 -11.66 -8.95
CA LYS A 10 -22.33 -11.20 -8.74
C LYS A 10 -22.50 -9.76 -9.21
N ALA A 11 -21.54 -8.90 -8.90
CA ALA A 11 -21.53 -7.51 -9.34
C ALA A 11 -20.11 -6.92 -9.33
N MET A 12 -19.95 -5.76 -9.96
CA MET A 12 -18.74 -4.95 -9.89
C MET A 12 -19.13 -3.52 -9.54
N ALA A 13 -18.64 -3.04 -8.39
CA ALA A 13 -18.79 -1.65 -7.98
C ALA A 13 -17.53 -0.88 -8.37
N SER A 14 -17.67 0.23 -9.09
CA SER A 14 -16.54 1.07 -9.47
C SER A 14 -16.73 2.51 -9.00
N PHE A 15 -15.63 3.17 -8.71
CA PHE A 15 -15.62 4.61 -8.50
C PHE A 15 -14.30 5.21 -8.95
N THR A 16 -14.35 6.48 -9.34
CA THR A 16 -13.18 7.26 -9.73
C THR A 16 -12.78 8.19 -8.60
N LEU A 17 -11.51 8.13 -8.19
CA LEU A 17 -10.90 9.11 -7.30
C LEU A 17 -10.18 10.16 -8.13
N ASN A 18 -10.61 11.42 -8.02
CA ASN A 18 -10.00 12.51 -8.77
C ASN A 18 -8.90 13.20 -7.95
N SER A 19 -7.93 13.79 -8.67
CA SER A 19 -6.98 14.71 -8.07
C SER A 19 -7.37 16.16 -8.33
N VAL A 20 -7.10 17.04 -7.37
CA VAL A 20 -7.26 18.48 -7.50
C VAL A 20 -5.96 19.14 -7.09
N SER A 21 -5.39 19.96 -7.98
CA SER A 21 -4.08 20.60 -7.76
C SER A 21 -2.97 19.60 -7.37
N GLY A 22 -2.96 18.42 -8.01
CA GLY A 22 -1.97 17.38 -7.76
C GLY A 22 -2.12 16.61 -6.45
N LYS A 23 -3.30 16.65 -5.81
CA LYS A 23 -3.61 15.89 -4.60
C LYS A 23 -4.91 15.12 -4.74
N TRP A 24 -4.95 13.89 -4.25
CA TRP A 24 -6.17 13.09 -4.18
C TRP A 24 -7.20 13.73 -3.26
N VAL A 25 -8.46 13.74 -3.69
CA VAL A 25 -9.59 14.27 -2.91
C VAL A 25 -10.49 13.12 -2.46
N GLY A 26 -10.51 12.86 -1.15
CA GLY A 26 -11.33 11.81 -0.54
C GLY A 26 -10.64 11.19 0.66
N GLU A 27 -10.97 11.66 1.87
CA GLU A 27 -10.21 11.33 3.09
C GLU A 27 -10.17 9.83 3.41
N SER A 28 -11.22 9.09 3.07
CA SER A 28 -11.35 7.66 3.40
C SER A 28 -10.89 6.71 2.30
N ASN A 29 -10.70 7.18 1.06
CA ASN A 29 -10.37 6.32 -0.09
C ASN A 29 -9.00 6.67 -0.69
N LEU A 30 -8.09 7.18 0.11
CA LEU A 30 -6.76 7.55 -0.37
C LEU A 30 -6.06 6.34 -1.01
N PRO A 31 -5.41 6.50 -2.17
CA PRO A 31 -4.72 5.41 -2.84
C PRO A 31 -3.47 4.99 -2.07
N VAL A 32 -3.26 3.69 -1.95
CA VAL A 32 -2.11 3.06 -1.31
C VAL A 32 -1.44 2.15 -2.33
N LEU A 33 -0.18 2.43 -2.64
CA LEU A 33 0.69 1.59 -3.45
C LEU A 33 1.34 0.52 -2.57
N VAL A 34 1.07 -0.73 -2.89
CA VAL A 34 1.72 -1.93 -2.36
C VAL A 34 2.72 -2.39 -3.40
N ARG A 35 4.02 -2.25 -3.12
CA ARG A 35 5.06 -2.67 -4.08
C ARG A 35 5.12 -4.18 -4.22
N CYS A 36 5.62 -4.64 -5.37
CA CYS A 36 5.98 -6.04 -5.61
C CYS A 36 6.73 -6.64 -4.41
N GLY A 37 6.28 -7.77 -3.88
CA GLY A 37 6.91 -8.47 -2.75
C GLY A 37 6.68 -7.84 -1.36
N ALA A 38 5.84 -6.81 -1.23
CA ALA A 38 5.62 -6.15 0.06
C ALA A 38 4.87 -7.02 1.08
N LEU A 39 3.86 -7.79 0.65
CA LEU A 39 2.98 -8.60 1.50
C LEU A 39 3.48 -10.02 1.73
N GLY A 40 4.40 -10.50 0.90
CA GLY A 40 4.92 -11.87 0.92
C GLY A 40 6.05 -12.02 -0.07
N GLU A 41 6.76 -13.14 -0.01
CA GLU A 41 7.63 -13.52 -1.12
C GLU A 41 6.78 -13.60 -2.40
N ASN A 42 7.16 -12.83 -3.43
CA ASN A 42 6.41 -12.68 -4.68
C ASN A 42 4.93 -12.21 -4.50
N SER A 43 4.60 -11.50 -3.42
CA SER A 43 3.25 -10.98 -3.18
C SER A 43 3.25 -9.49 -2.81
N PRO A 44 2.59 -8.62 -3.60
CA PRO A 44 2.08 -8.88 -4.95
C PRO A 44 3.23 -9.19 -5.94
N VAL A 45 2.93 -9.79 -7.10
CA VAL A 45 3.93 -10.06 -8.16
C VAL A 45 4.33 -8.80 -8.93
N ALA A 46 3.53 -7.74 -8.84
CA ALA A 46 3.77 -6.42 -9.41
C ALA A 46 3.26 -5.36 -8.44
N ASP A 47 3.63 -4.09 -8.65
CA ASP A 47 3.07 -3.00 -7.86
C ASP A 47 1.53 -2.96 -8.00
N LEU A 48 0.82 -2.90 -6.88
CA LEU A 48 -0.64 -2.96 -6.80
C LEU A 48 -1.16 -1.73 -6.05
N CYS A 49 -2.07 -0.99 -6.67
CA CYS A 49 -2.70 0.18 -6.06
C CYS A 49 -4.08 -0.20 -5.53
N LEU A 50 -4.33 0.07 -4.24
CA LEU A 50 -5.57 -0.23 -3.53
C LEU A 50 -6.05 1.02 -2.80
N THR A 51 -7.32 1.05 -2.40
CA THR A 51 -7.82 2.12 -1.53
C THR A 51 -7.43 1.83 -0.08
N ALA A 52 -7.18 2.86 0.74
CA ALA A 52 -6.73 2.68 2.12
C ALA A 52 -7.64 1.78 2.98
N LEU A 53 -8.95 1.76 2.72
CA LEU A 53 -9.93 0.93 3.44
C LEU A 53 -10.09 -0.48 2.88
N HIS A 54 -9.50 -0.78 1.72
CA HIS A 54 -9.53 -2.12 1.14
C HIS A 54 -8.64 -3.06 1.96
N SER A 55 -9.18 -4.23 2.31
CA SER A 55 -8.48 -5.20 3.14
C SER A 55 -7.70 -6.21 2.29
N VAL A 56 -6.46 -6.44 2.69
CA VAL A 56 -5.64 -7.56 2.20
C VAL A 56 -5.63 -8.67 3.24
N TYR A 57 -5.47 -9.91 2.79
CA TYR A 57 -5.37 -11.09 3.64
C TYR A 57 -3.92 -11.43 3.92
N VAL A 58 -3.52 -11.30 5.18
CA VAL A 58 -2.16 -11.54 5.64
C VAL A 58 -2.20 -12.32 6.95
N ASP A 59 -1.43 -13.41 7.04
CA ASP A 59 -1.25 -14.23 8.24
C ASP A 59 -2.58 -14.65 8.92
N GLY A 60 -3.64 -14.90 8.14
CA GLY A 60 -4.94 -15.36 8.66
C GLY A 60 -5.98 -14.26 8.89
N PHE A 61 -5.63 -12.99 8.67
CA PHE A 61 -6.47 -11.84 8.99
C PHE A 61 -6.72 -10.97 7.77
N LEU A 62 -7.89 -10.37 7.71
CA LEU A 62 -8.17 -9.21 6.85
C LEU A 62 -7.65 -7.96 7.54
N MET A 63 -6.83 -7.18 6.84
CA MET A 63 -6.24 -5.96 7.35
C MET A 63 -6.36 -4.86 6.31
N GLN A 64 -6.87 -3.70 6.72
CA GLN A 64 -6.96 -2.56 5.82
C GLN A 64 -5.55 -2.12 5.39
N VAL A 65 -5.34 -1.97 4.09
CA VAL A 65 -4.00 -1.68 3.56
C VAL A 65 -3.44 -0.36 4.09
N GLY A 66 -4.32 0.61 4.42
CA GLY A 66 -3.94 1.86 5.08
C GLY A 66 -3.27 1.67 6.45
N ASP A 67 -3.67 0.64 7.21
CA ASP A 67 -3.06 0.29 8.51
C ASP A 67 -1.66 -0.34 8.35
N LEU A 68 -1.35 -0.83 7.14
CA LEU A 68 -0.08 -1.48 6.80
C LEU A 68 0.95 -0.52 6.19
N VAL A 69 0.58 0.76 5.98
CA VAL A 69 1.49 1.76 5.43
C VAL A 69 2.73 1.90 6.32
N ASN A 70 3.90 1.68 5.70
CA ASN A 70 5.20 1.69 6.37
C ASN A 70 6.16 2.74 5.81
N GLY A 71 5.74 3.51 4.80
CA GLY A 71 6.52 4.58 4.19
C GLY A 71 7.66 4.10 3.28
N THR A 72 7.79 2.78 3.06
CA THR A 72 8.80 2.18 2.21
C THR A 72 8.16 1.31 1.12
N SER A 73 7.81 0.05 1.42
CA SER A 73 7.20 -0.89 0.47
C SER A 73 5.69 -0.74 0.33
N ILE A 74 5.03 -0.17 1.35
CA ILE A 74 3.59 0.16 1.33
C ILE A 74 3.46 1.64 1.66
N ILE A 75 2.98 2.42 0.69
CA ILE A 75 2.98 3.89 0.75
C ILE A 75 1.65 4.47 0.26
N PHE A 76 1.28 5.64 0.74
CA PHE A 76 0.25 6.43 0.05
C PHE A 76 0.78 6.86 -1.32
N GLU A 77 0.00 6.57 -2.36
CA GLU A 77 0.34 6.90 -3.74
C GLU A 77 0.06 8.38 -4.00
N ALA A 78 1.01 9.09 -4.59
CA ALA A 78 0.84 10.49 -4.96
C ALA A 78 0.08 10.63 -6.28
N ALA A 79 -0.52 11.80 -6.55
CA ALA A 79 -1.22 12.01 -7.82
C ALA A 79 -0.26 11.97 -9.01
N ASP A 80 0.95 12.53 -8.85
CA ASP A 80 2.03 12.53 -9.86
C ASP A 80 1.56 12.92 -11.27
N GLY A 81 0.69 13.93 -11.35
CA GLY A 81 0.14 14.44 -12.61
C GLY A 81 -1.03 13.66 -13.18
N ARG A 82 -1.54 12.64 -12.47
CA ARG A 82 -2.78 11.94 -12.83
C ARG A 82 -4.00 12.71 -12.36
N ASP A 83 -4.97 12.86 -13.25
CA ASP A 83 -6.24 13.54 -12.96
C ASP A 83 -7.25 12.64 -12.24
N GLY A 84 -7.13 11.32 -12.41
CA GLY A 84 -8.00 10.34 -11.76
C GLY A 84 -7.43 8.92 -11.68
N LEU A 85 -8.01 8.12 -10.79
CA LEU A 85 -7.80 6.67 -10.65
C LEU A 85 -9.14 5.96 -10.53
N ASP A 86 -9.32 4.89 -11.29
CA ASP A 86 -10.50 4.04 -11.19
C ASP A 86 -10.23 2.84 -10.29
N PHE A 87 -11.12 2.62 -9.34
CA PHE A 87 -11.09 1.47 -8.44
C PHE A 87 -12.29 0.59 -8.70
N PHE A 88 -12.08 -0.72 -8.65
CA PHE A 88 -13.08 -1.75 -8.87
C PHE A 88 -13.13 -2.66 -7.65
N ASN A 89 -14.32 -2.87 -7.10
CA ASN A 89 -14.59 -3.86 -6.06
C ASN A 89 -15.50 -4.95 -6.66
N ILE A 90 -15.03 -6.18 -6.60
CA ILE A 90 -15.76 -7.35 -7.10
C ILE A 90 -16.64 -7.89 -5.99
N GLU A 91 -17.93 -8.04 -6.24
CA GLU A 91 -18.87 -8.72 -5.36
C GLU A 91 -19.08 -10.15 -5.83
N LEU A 92 -19.08 -11.08 -4.87
CA LEU A 92 -19.45 -12.48 -5.04
C LEU A 92 -20.72 -12.78 -4.23
N ASP A 93 -21.25 -13.99 -4.35
CA ASP A 93 -22.43 -14.42 -3.59
C ASP A 93 -22.18 -14.43 -2.06
N GLY A 94 -20.95 -14.74 -1.65
CA GLY A 94 -20.48 -14.63 -0.27
C GLY A 94 -19.22 -13.77 -0.21
N HIS A 95 -18.90 -13.21 0.97
CA HIS A 95 -17.64 -12.52 1.14
C HIS A 95 -16.49 -13.54 1.06
N ASP A 96 -15.54 -13.33 0.17
CA ASP A 96 -14.41 -14.23 -0.02
C ASP A 96 -13.14 -13.45 -0.38
N ILE A 97 -12.08 -14.18 -0.75
CA ILE A 97 -10.77 -13.64 -1.05
C ILE A 97 -10.42 -13.85 -2.51
N LEU A 98 -9.95 -12.77 -3.11
CA LEU A 98 -9.58 -12.66 -4.50
C LEU A 98 -8.06 -12.65 -4.62
N ASP A 99 -7.53 -13.35 -5.62
CA ASP A 99 -6.14 -13.17 -6.04
C ASP A 99 -6.05 -11.96 -6.99
N ALA A 100 -5.42 -10.89 -6.52
CA ALA A 100 -5.13 -9.69 -7.28
C ALA A 100 -3.61 -9.56 -7.47
N GLN A 101 -3.10 -10.08 -8.60
CA GLN A 101 -1.67 -10.06 -8.92
C GLN A 101 -0.82 -10.70 -7.80
N GLY A 102 -1.22 -11.86 -7.30
CA GLY A 102 -0.53 -12.59 -6.23
C GLY A 102 -0.70 -11.98 -4.84
N ALA A 103 -1.45 -10.90 -4.68
CA ALA A 103 -1.92 -10.42 -3.38
C ALA A 103 -3.35 -10.89 -3.13
N PHE A 104 -3.58 -11.47 -1.96
CA PHE A 104 -4.91 -11.87 -1.53
C PHE A 104 -5.66 -10.67 -0.98
N CYS A 105 -6.77 -10.32 -1.61
CA CYS A 105 -7.58 -9.13 -1.33
C CYS A 105 -9.02 -9.53 -0.98
N GLU A 106 -9.71 -8.73 -0.17
CA GLU A 106 -11.13 -8.98 0.10
C GLU A 106 -12.01 -8.72 -1.14
N SER A 107 -13.01 -9.57 -1.35
CA SER A 107 -14.15 -9.19 -2.19
C SER A 107 -14.96 -8.08 -1.51
N LEU A 108 -15.87 -7.44 -2.24
CA LEU A 108 -16.75 -6.43 -1.66
C LEU A 108 -17.55 -7.02 -0.49
N TYR A 109 -17.32 -6.48 0.71
CA TYR A 109 -18.06 -6.87 1.91
C TYR A 109 -19.44 -6.21 1.93
N ARG A 110 -20.45 -7.04 2.18
CA ARG A 110 -21.84 -6.64 2.38
C ARG A 110 -22.27 -7.07 3.78
N ALA A 111 -23.05 -6.23 4.47
CA ALA A 111 -23.44 -6.51 5.86
C ALA A 111 -24.32 -7.77 5.98
N GLU A 112 -24.91 -8.20 4.87
CA GLU A 112 -25.76 -9.38 4.74
C GLU A 112 -24.97 -10.68 4.58
N THR A 113 -23.64 -10.64 4.41
CA THR A 113 -22.79 -11.83 4.25
C THR A 113 -21.85 -12.04 5.44
N GLU A 114 -21.54 -13.32 5.73
CA GLU A 114 -20.53 -13.65 6.73
C GLU A 114 -19.13 -13.36 6.20
N ARG A 115 -18.27 -12.79 7.04
CA ARG A 115 -16.89 -12.49 6.67
C ARG A 115 -16.08 -13.79 6.58
N CYS A 116 -15.42 -14.03 5.44
CA CYS A 116 -14.55 -15.21 5.23
C CYS A 116 -13.37 -15.34 6.20
N ALA A 117 -12.94 -14.25 6.83
CA ALA A 117 -11.83 -14.22 7.77
C ALA A 117 -12.01 -13.11 8.82
N PRO A 118 -11.37 -13.19 10.00
CA PRO A 118 -11.44 -12.14 11.00
C PRO A 118 -10.84 -10.82 10.49
N LEU A 119 -11.53 -9.71 10.73
CA LEU A 119 -11.04 -8.37 10.44
C LEU A 119 -10.23 -7.83 11.62
N LEU A 120 -8.95 -7.53 11.38
CA LEU A 120 -8.07 -6.93 12.36
C LEU A 120 -7.88 -5.45 12.03
N ARG A 121 -8.51 -4.58 12.83
CA ARG A 121 -8.41 -3.12 12.70
C ARG A 121 -7.34 -2.56 13.64
N PHE A 122 -6.56 -1.59 13.17
CA PHE A 122 -5.67 -0.83 14.02
C PHE A 122 -6.40 0.35 14.68
N THR A 123 -6.66 0.30 15.99
CA THR A 123 -7.20 1.45 16.74
C THR A 123 -6.07 2.39 17.18
N GLY A 124 -5.44 3.05 16.21
CA GLY A 124 -4.99 4.45 16.23
C GLY A 124 -4.13 5.06 17.36
N GLY A 125 -3.74 4.39 18.43
CA GLY A 125 -3.12 5.10 19.58
C GLY A 125 -1.69 5.63 19.37
N ARG A 126 -0.99 5.25 18.29
CA ARG A 126 0.48 5.44 18.18
C ARG A 126 1.00 5.85 16.80
N SER A 127 0.15 6.39 15.92
CA SER A 127 0.41 6.61 14.48
C SER A 127 1.53 7.59 14.10
N GLN A 128 2.30 8.15 15.06
CA GLN A 128 3.50 8.96 14.75
C GLN A 128 4.82 8.34 15.19
N LEU A 129 4.80 7.16 15.82
CA LEU A 129 6.03 6.62 16.40
C LEU A 129 6.86 5.92 15.32
N ARG A 130 7.94 6.61 14.91
CA ARG A 130 8.95 6.12 13.95
C ARG A 130 9.35 4.67 14.29
N SER A 131 9.45 3.83 13.26
CA SER A 131 9.70 2.38 13.29
C SER A 131 10.68 1.88 14.38
N ARG A 132 11.73 2.64 14.70
CA ARG A 132 12.72 2.29 15.74
C ARG A 132 12.21 2.35 17.19
N MET A 133 11.11 3.03 17.48
CA MET A 133 10.60 3.21 18.84
C MET A 133 9.51 2.20 19.25
N ARG A 134 8.94 1.43 18.30
CA ARG A 134 7.94 0.40 18.61
C ARG A 134 8.49 -0.73 19.46
N SER A 135 9.69 -1.22 19.15
CA SER A 135 10.31 -2.33 19.86
C SER A 135 10.67 -1.97 21.31
N ALA A 136 11.00 -0.71 21.58
CA ALA A 136 11.37 -0.26 22.93
C ALA A 136 10.14 -0.01 23.82
N ALA A 137 9.04 0.52 23.27
CA ALA A 137 7.81 0.77 24.02
C ALA A 137 6.95 -0.49 24.24
N SER A 138 7.20 -1.55 23.47
CA SER A 138 6.53 -2.86 23.59
C SER A 138 6.90 -3.63 24.86
N LEU A 139 7.97 -3.26 25.58
CA LEU A 139 8.35 -3.94 26.83
C LEU A 139 7.36 -3.70 27.98
N VAL A 140 6.59 -2.62 27.94
CA VAL A 140 5.70 -2.22 29.06
C VAL A 140 4.28 -2.76 28.90
N ILE A 141 3.91 -3.20 27.69
CA ILE A 141 2.61 -3.83 27.40
C ILE A 141 2.91 -5.11 26.62
N ASP A 142 3.23 -6.19 27.33
CA ASP A 142 3.47 -7.49 26.73
C ASP A 142 2.16 -8.16 26.31
N ARG A 143 1.53 -7.60 25.28
CA ARG A 143 0.60 -8.28 24.40
C ARG A 143 0.92 -7.80 22.99
N ARG A 144 2.01 -8.30 22.39
CA ARG A 144 2.24 -8.15 20.95
C ARG A 144 0.95 -8.57 20.24
N GLN A 145 0.16 -7.59 19.80
CA GLN A 145 -1.07 -7.91 19.07
C GLN A 145 -0.62 -8.48 17.72
N SER A 146 -1.38 -9.40 17.12
CA SER A 146 -1.02 -10.00 15.83
C SER A 146 -0.69 -8.96 14.76
N ILE A 147 -1.27 -7.75 14.87
CA ILE A 147 -0.98 -6.61 14.01
C ILE A 147 0.47 -6.11 14.10
N ASP A 148 1.08 -6.10 15.30
CA ASP A 148 2.45 -5.63 15.48
C ASP A 148 3.44 -6.60 14.82
N ILE A 149 3.21 -7.90 14.99
CA ILE A 149 4.03 -8.96 14.38
C ILE A 149 3.96 -8.88 12.85
N ILE A 150 2.76 -8.72 12.30
CA ILE A 150 2.57 -8.59 10.84
C ILE A 150 3.28 -7.33 10.34
N ARG A 151 3.11 -6.19 11.00
CA ARG A 151 3.77 -4.94 10.60
C ARG A 151 5.29 -5.02 10.68
N ASP A 152 5.84 -5.63 11.72
CA ASP A 152 7.28 -5.83 11.87
C ASP A 152 7.83 -6.66 10.70
N LYS A 153 7.16 -7.77 10.34
CA LYS A 153 7.53 -8.58 9.16
C LYS A 153 7.47 -7.77 7.85
N LEU A 154 6.42 -6.98 7.66
CA LEU A 154 6.26 -6.13 6.46
C LEU A 154 7.31 -5.01 6.40
N GLU A 155 7.72 -4.49 7.55
CA GLU A 155 8.77 -3.48 7.68
C GLU A 155 10.16 -4.02 7.43
N GLU A 156 10.48 -5.20 7.97
CA GLU A 156 11.73 -5.90 7.70
C GLU A 156 11.93 -6.10 6.19
N ARG A 157 10.86 -6.49 5.49
CA ARG A 157 10.86 -6.57 4.02
C ARG A 157 11.06 -5.19 3.38
N GLY A 158 10.41 -4.15 3.90
CA GLY A 158 10.54 -2.75 3.48
C GLY A 158 11.99 -2.21 3.50
N VAL A 159 12.85 -2.71 4.39
CA VAL A 159 14.27 -2.29 4.48
C VAL A 159 15.04 -2.58 3.18
N GLY A 160 14.73 -3.67 2.48
CA GLY A 160 15.31 -3.98 1.16
C GLY A 160 14.99 -2.92 0.11
N PHE A 161 13.75 -2.43 0.11
CA PHE A 161 13.26 -1.41 -0.82
C PHE A 161 13.89 -0.03 -0.57
N ALA A 162 14.08 0.35 0.70
CA ALA A 162 14.72 1.62 1.04
C ALA A 162 16.15 1.70 0.49
N ARG A 163 16.92 0.60 0.58
CA ARG A 163 18.28 0.50 0.03
C ARG A 163 18.30 0.59 -1.50
N GLY A 164 17.33 -0.01 -2.19
CA GLY A 164 17.19 0.10 -3.64
C GLY A 164 16.81 1.51 -4.12
N SER A 165 15.85 2.16 -3.46
CA SER A 165 15.39 3.51 -3.79
C SER A 165 16.50 4.57 -3.61
N LEU A 166 17.31 4.45 -2.56
CA LEU A 166 18.48 5.31 -2.32
C LEU A 166 19.54 5.16 -3.43
N THR A 167 19.75 3.95 -3.94
CA THR A 167 20.68 3.68 -5.04
C THR A 167 20.20 4.30 -6.36
N MET A 168 18.91 4.20 -6.69
CA MET A 168 18.36 4.80 -7.91
C MET A 168 18.32 6.32 -7.88
N LYS A 169 18.01 6.95 -6.73
CA LYS A 169 18.12 8.41 -6.58
C LYS A 169 19.54 8.93 -6.78
N LYS A 170 20.56 8.17 -6.37
CA LYS A 170 21.98 8.51 -6.59
C LYS A 170 22.37 8.48 -8.07
N LEU A 171 21.82 7.54 -8.84
CA LEU A 171 22.09 7.43 -10.28
C LEU A 171 21.44 8.58 -11.09
N GLY A 172 20.24 9.03 -10.68
CA GLY A 172 19.54 10.15 -11.32
C GLY A 172 20.14 11.55 -11.05
N GLN A 173 20.97 11.72 -10.01
CA GLN A 173 21.62 13.00 -9.70
C GLN A 173 23.00 13.18 -10.37
N GLY A 174 23.51 12.16 -11.08
CA GLY A 174 24.84 12.18 -11.69
C GLY A 174 24.92 12.78 -13.11
N VAL A 175 23.79 12.98 -13.80
CA VAL A 175 23.78 13.42 -15.21
C VAL A 175 23.18 14.82 -15.32
N GLY A 176 23.97 15.85 -15.01
CA GLY A 176 23.46 17.21 -15.11
C GLY A 176 24.41 18.30 -14.65
N ARG A 177 25.71 18.24 -14.99
CA ARG A 177 26.60 19.41 -14.82
C ARG A 177 27.87 19.30 -15.66
N THR A 178 27.77 19.44 -16.97
CA THR A 178 28.89 19.99 -17.77
C THR A 178 28.32 20.56 -19.06
N LEU A 179 28.34 21.89 -19.22
CA LEU A 179 28.90 22.56 -20.40
C LEU A 179 28.86 24.10 -20.24
N ARG A 180 30.05 24.61 -19.90
CA ARG A 180 30.72 25.84 -20.34
C ARG A 180 29.93 27.15 -20.48
N LYS A 181 30.28 28.07 -19.56
CA LYS A 181 30.29 29.53 -19.80
C LYS A 181 31.18 29.84 -21.01
N GLY A 182 30.62 30.49 -22.02
CA GLY A 182 31.34 31.17 -23.09
C GLY A 182 30.82 32.59 -23.20
N GLY A 183 31.40 33.50 -22.41
CA GLY A 183 31.19 34.93 -22.60
C GLY A 183 31.98 35.39 -23.82
N SER A 184 31.36 36.20 -24.67
CA SER A 184 32.07 37.09 -25.58
C SER A 184 31.35 38.44 -25.59
N GLN A 185 32.05 39.42 -25.04
CA GLN A 185 31.71 40.83 -25.11
C GLN A 185 32.43 41.45 -26.32
N ARG A 186 31.73 42.43 -26.93
CA ARG A 186 32.24 43.63 -27.64
C ARG A 186 32.65 43.50 -29.12
N PRO A 187 32.79 44.63 -29.87
CA PRO A 187 32.18 45.97 -29.70
C PRO A 187 31.73 46.69 -31.01
N ARG A 188 31.10 47.85 -30.80
CA ARG A 188 30.83 49.01 -31.70
C ARG A 188 29.67 48.90 -32.67
#